data_AF-A0A7S0HQM5-F1
#
_entry.id   AF-A0A7S0HQM5-F1
#
_cell.length_a   1.000
_cell.length_b   1.000
_cell.length_c   1.000
_cell.angle_alpha   90.00
_cell.angle_beta   90.00
_cell.angle_gamma   90.00
#
_symmetry.space_group_name_H-M   'P 1'
#
loop_
_entity.id
_entity.type
_entity.pdbx_description
1 polymer ?
#
loop_
_entity_poly.entity_id
_entity_poly.type
_entity_poly.pdbx_seq_one_letter_code
_entity_poly.pdbx_strand_id
1 'polypeptide(L)'
;RNTGTILPYLNSPSNIKGCYAVLVEIMGSEQAGEVCAKNPGILQCNPRVLALEQPDSLLRAAETVDFFEGALGSLPPTLRQNLDKVAFFLLLLPVAKRLADCSGQTCGL
;
A
#
# COMPACT_ATOMS: atom_id res chain seq x y z
N ARG A 1 -8.48 -1.47 -15.62
CA ARG A 1 -8.17 -2.90 -15.37
C ARG A 1 -8.20 -3.08 -13.85
N ASN A 2 -9.17 -3.82 -13.32
CA ASN A 2 -9.36 -3.99 -11.88
C ASN A 2 -8.27 -4.97 -11.37
N THR A 3 -7.18 -4.46 -10.81
CA THR A 3 -6.00 -5.25 -10.42
C THR A 3 -6.29 -6.23 -9.28
N GLY A 4 -7.36 -6.01 -8.50
CA GLY A 4 -7.85 -6.97 -7.49
C GLY A 4 -8.35 -8.30 -8.07
N THR A 5 -8.79 -8.31 -9.33
CA THR A 5 -9.22 -9.55 -10.03
C THR A 5 -8.07 -10.47 -10.41
N ILE A 6 -6.81 -10.04 -10.25
CA ILE A 6 -5.64 -10.85 -10.62
C ILE A 6 -5.40 -11.97 -9.60
N LEU A 7 -5.94 -11.84 -8.37
CA LEU A 7 -5.82 -12.84 -7.30
C LEU A 7 -7.17 -13.06 -6.58
N PRO A 8 -8.12 -13.78 -7.19
CA PRO A 8 -9.45 -14.01 -6.61
C PRO A 8 -9.43 -14.73 -5.25
N TYR A 9 -8.35 -15.46 -4.93
CA TYR A 9 -8.15 -16.08 -3.62
C TYR A 9 -7.89 -15.08 -2.48
N LEU A 10 -7.41 -13.87 -2.78
CA LEU A 10 -7.27 -12.77 -1.80
C LEU A 10 -8.58 -12.00 -1.59
N ASN A 11 -9.52 -12.10 -2.54
CA ASN A 11 -10.80 -11.38 -2.56
C ASN A 11 -11.98 -12.32 -2.32
N SER A 12 -11.95 -13.11 -1.24
CA SER A 12 -13.11 -13.94 -0.90
C SER A 12 -14.32 -13.05 -0.57
N PRO A 13 -15.54 -13.39 -1.02
CA PRO A 13 -16.75 -12.63 -0.67
C PRO A 13 -16.94 -12.47 0.85
N SER A 14 -16.47 -13.45 1.62
CA SER A 14 -16.44 -13.40 3.09
C SER A 14 -15.52 -12.32 3.64
N ASN A 15 -14.34 -12.09 3.06
CA ASN A 15 -13.43 -11.02 3.50
C ASN A 15 -14.02 -9.66 3.15
N ILE A 16 -14.52 -9.48 1.93
CA ILE A 16 -15.09 -8.20 1.48
C ILE A 16 -16.26 -7.79 2.40
N LYS A 17 -17.22 -8.71 2.62
CA LYS A 17 -18.37 -8.44 3.48
C LYS A 17 -17.96 -8.27 4.94
N GLY A 18 -17.05 -9.11 5.44
CA GLY A 18 -16.58 -9.07 6.82
C GLY A 18 -15.81 -7.79 7.14
N CYS A 19 -14.87 -7.41 6.28
CA CYS A 19 -14.07 -6.19 6.45
C CYS A 19 -14.96 -4.96 6.38
N TYR A 20 -15.90 -4.90 5.43
CA TYR A 20 -16.84 -3.78 5.38
C TYR A 20 -17.70 -3.69 6.65
N ALA A 21 -18.23 -4.82 7.14
CA ALA A 21 -19.01 -4.83 8.37
C ALA A 21 -18.21 -4.33 9.59
N VAL A 22 -16.95 -4.75 9.71
CA VAL A 22 -16.03 -4.29 10.76
C VAL A 22 -15.77 -2.78 10.65
N LEU A 23 -15.55 -2.27 9.43
CA LEU A 23 -15.38 -0.83 9.23
C LEU A 23 -16.63 -0.06 9.66
N VAL A 24 -17.82 -0.50 9.27
CA VAL A 24 -19.08 0.14 9.67
C VAL A 24 -19.26 0.14 11.19
N GLU A 25 -18.86 -0.94 11.88
CA GLU A 25 -18.92 -1.04 13.34
C GLU A 25 -17.96 -0.07 14.03
N ILE A 26 -16.75 0.13 13.48
CA ILE A 26 -15.71 0.98 14.07
C ILE A 26 -15.97 2.47 13.83
N MET A 27 -16.39 2.87 12.63
CA MET A 27 -16.42 4.27 12.20
C MET A 27 -17.74 4.72 11.54
N GLY A 28 -18.73 3.84 11.43
CA GLY A 28 -19.99 4.13 10.75
C GLY A 28 -19.93 3.98 9.23
N SER A 29 -21.10 3.93 8.59
CA SER A 29 -21.23 3.57 7.16
C SER A 29 -20.70 4.61 6.19
N GLU A 30 -20.84 5.89 6.52
CA GLU A 30 -20.36 7.00 5.70
C GLU A 30 -18.83 6.99 5.62
N GLN A 31 -18.17 7.01 6.79
CA GLN A 31 -16.72 7.04 6.87
C GLN A 31 -16.08 5.74 6.37
N ALA A 32 -16.71 4.59 6.63
CA ALA A 32 -16.30 3.32 6.04
C ALA A 32 -16.36 3.35 4.50
N GLY A 33 -17.36 4.04 3.93
CA GLY A 33 -17.47 4.26 2.49
C GLY A 33 -16.29 5.07 1.93
N GLU A 34 -15.91 6.15 2.60
CA GLU A 34 -14.77 6.98 2.20
C GLU A 34 -13.44 6.21 2.27
N VAL A 35 -13.22 5.45 3.34
CA VAL A 35 -12.03 4.60 3.49
C VAL A 35 -11.95 3.55 2.38
N CYS A 36 -13.08 2.90 2.05
CA CYS A 36 -13.13 1.93 0.95
C CYS A 36 -12.85 2.57 -0.41
N ALA A 37 -13.29 3.81 -0.63
CA ALA A 37 -13.05 4.54 -1.87
C ALA A 37 -11.57 4.91 -2.05
N LYS A 38 -10.91 5.34 -0.97
CA LYS A 38 -9.48 5.72 -0.96
C LYS A 38 -8.54 4.51 -0.93
N ASN A 39 -8.93 3.44 -0.26
CA ASN A 39 -8.13 2.23 -0.11
C ASN A 39 -8.99 0.97 -0.27
N PRO A 40 -9.33 0.57 -1.51
CA PRO A 40 -10.12 -0.64 -1.76
C PRO A 40 -9.41 -1.93 -1.32
N GLY A 41 -8.07 -1.88 -1.14
CA GLY A 41 -7.27 -3.02 -0.65
C GLY A 41 -7.65 -3.47 0.75
N ILE A 42 -8.25 -2.60 1.57
CA ILE A 42 -8.69 -2.91 2.92
C ILE A 42 -9.73 -4.04 2.97
N LEU A 43 -10.50 -4.22 1.89
CA LEU A 43 -11.51 -5.27 1.75
C LEU A 43 -10.91 -6.66 1.49
N GLN A 44 -9.60 -6.73 1.26
CA GLN A 44 -8.84 -7.96 1.05
C GLN A 44 -8.22 -8.47 2.35
N CYS A 45 -8.27 -7.68 3.43
CA CYS A 45 -7.70 -8.03 4.72
C CYS A 45 -8.48 -9.18 5.39
N ASN A 46 -7.92 -9.69 6.48
CA ASN A 46 -8.65 -10.59 7.37
C ASN A 46 -9.54 -9.77 8.30
N PRO A 47 -10.88 -9.95 8.29
CA PRO A 47 -11.79 -9.15 9.10
C PRO A 47 -11.54 -9.28 10.60
N ARG A 48 -11.08 -10.45 11.08
CA ARG A 48 -10.79 -10.66 12.50
C ARG A 48 -9.58 -9.85 12.98
N VAL A 49 -8.60 -9.68 12.11
CA VAL A 49 -7.41 -8.87 12.41
C VAL A 49 -7.76 -7.40 12.30
N LEU A 50 -8.52 -7.03 11.26
CA LEU A 50 -8.98 -5.66 11.04
C LEU A 50 -9.80 -5.13 12.23
N ALA A 51 -10.58 -5.99 12.89
CA ALA A 51 -11.38 -5.61 14.05
C ALA A 51 -10.55 -5.20 15.29
N LEU A 52 -9.25 -5.48 15.30
CA LEU A 52 -8.34 -5.10 16.39
C LEU A 52 -7.71 -3.73 16.17
N GLU A 53 -7.88 -3.15 14.98
CA GLU A 53 -7.29 -1.87 14.60
C GLU A 53 -8.09 -0.68 15.16
N GLN A 54 -7.41 0.45 15.34
CA GLN A 54 -8.03 1.69 15.78
C GLN A 54 -8.53 2.50 14.58
N PRO A 55 -9.64 3.26 14.72
CA PRO A 55 -10.17 4.08 13.63
C PRO A 55 -9.10 4.98 12.97
N ASP A 56 -8.23 5.58 13.77
CA ASP A 56 -7.15 6.47 13.28
C ASP A 56 -6.11 5.75 12.41
N SER A 57 -5.79 4.47 12.69
CA SER A 57 -4.83 3.72 11.87
C SER A 57 -5.42 3.43 10.48
N LEU A 58 -6.72 3.15 10.43
CA LEU A 58 -7.46 2.88 9.20
C LEU A 58 -7.58 4.13 8.31
N LEU A 59 -7.86 5.29 8.93
CA LEU A 59 -7.92 6.58 8.22
C LEU A 59 -6.55 6.97 7.65
N ARG A 60 -5.49 6.86 8.45
CA ARG A 60 -4.11 7.14 7.97
C ARG A 60 -3.69 6.21 6.84
N ALA A 61 -4.06 4.93 6.92
CA ALA A 61 -3.80 3.99 5.84
C ALA A 61 -4.52 4.42 4.55
N ALA A 62 -5.76 4.89 4.64
CA ALA A 62 -6.51 5.40 3.50
C ALA A 62 -5.86 6.66 2.88
N GLU A 63 -5.47 7.62 3.70
CA GLU A 63 -4.77 8.84 3.25
C GLU A 63 -3.42 8.52 2.60
N THR A 64 -2.69 7.55 3.13
CA THR A 64 -1.40 7.13 2.58
C THR A 64 -1.58 6.56 1.17
N VAL A 65 -2.58 5.71 0.94
CA VAL A 65 -2.84 5.14 -0.40
C VAL A 65 -3.21 6.23 -1.40
N ASP A 66 -4.09 7.16 -1.01
CA ASP A 66 -4.49 8.29 -1.85
C ASP A 66 -3.30 9.21 -2.20
N PHE A 67 -2.42 9.48 -1.23
CA PHE A 67 -1.16 10.17 -1.48
C PHE A 67 -0.27 9.43 -2.47
N PHE A 68 -0.12 8.12 -2.32
CA PHE A 68 0.68 7.31 -3.24
C PHE A 68 0.06 7.28 -4.63
N GLU A 69 -1.25 7.13 -4.78
CA GLU A 69 -1.92 7.19 -6.07
C GLU A 69 -1.78 8.57 -6.73
N GLY A 70 -1.85 9.67 -5.96
CA GLY A 70 -1.57 11.02 -6.45
C GLY A 70 -0.11 11.22 -6.85
N ALA A 71 0.84 10.76 -6.04
CA ALA A 71 2.27 10.86 -6.31
C ALA A 71 2.66 10.01 -7.52
N LEU A 72 2.20 8.76 -7.60
CA LEU A 72 2.32 7.92 -8.79
C LEU A 72 1.62 8.57 -9.98
N GLY A 73 0.44 9.13 -9.77
CA GLY A 73 -0.37 9.90 -10.70
C GLY A 73 0.30 11.16 -11.25
N SER A 74 1.36 11.65 -10.61
CA SER A 74 2.17 12.77 -11.10
C SER A 74 3.39 12.33 -11.92
N LEU A 75 3.76 11.05 -11.86
CA LEU A 75 4.93 10.53 -12.58
C LEU A 75 4.69 10.43 -14.09
N PRO A 76 5.71 10.65 -14.94
CA PRO A 76 5.63 10.41 -16.37
C PRO A 76 5.22 8.97 -16.69
N PRO A 77 4.47 8.72 -17.79
CA PRO A 77 3.97 7.39 -18.13
C PRO A 77 5.07 6.34 -18.27
N THR A 78 6.23 6.73 -18.83
CA THR A 78 7.44 5.92 -18.99
C THR A 78 8.03 5.46 -17.66
N LEU A 79 7.93 6.30 -16.64
CA LEU A 79 8.44 6.05 -15.29
C LEU A 79 7.51 5.12 -14.51
N ARG A 80 6.19 5.24 -14.69
CA ARG A 80 5.22 4.29 -14.09
C ARG A 80 5.33 2.88 -14.65
N GLN A 81 5.53 2.75 -15.95
CA GLN A 81 5.64 1.44 -16.60
C GLN A 81 6.93 0.70 -16.25
N ASN A 82 7.95 1.42 -15.81
CA ASN A 82 9.24 0.87 -15.40
C ASN A 82 9.54 1.17 -13.93
N LEU A 83 8.50 1.38 -13.11
CA LEU A 83 8.67 1.77 -11.71
C LEU A 83 9.46 0.72 -10.92
N ASP A 84 9.28 -0.55 -11.25
CA ASP A 84 10.04 -1.70 -10.75
C ASP A 84 11.55 -1.55 -11.02
N LYS A 85 11.92 -1.21 -12.26
CA LYS A 85 13.31 -0.99 -12.66
C LYS A 85 13.89 0.27 -12.05
N VAL A 86 13.11 1.35 -12.03
CA VAL A 86 13.53 2.63 -11.44
C VAL A 86 13.75 2.48 -9.94
N ALA A 87 12.83 1.81 -9.23
CA ALA A 87 12.98 1.51 -7.81
C ALA A 87 14.21 0.64 -7.55
N PHE A 88 14.45 -0.38 -8.38
CA PHE A 88 15.65 -1.20 -8.29
C PHE A 88 16.92 -0.36 -8.44
N PHE A 89 17.01 0.50 -9.46
CA PHE A 89 18.18 1.37 -9.64
C PHE A 89 18.33 2.40 -8.52
N LEU A 90 17.23 3.00 -8.03
CA LEU A 90 17.26 3.95 -6.92
C LEU A 90 17.74 3.32 -5.62
N LEU A 91 17.43 2.04 -5.37
CA LEU A 91 17.91 1.31 -4.20
C LEU A 91 19.33 0.78 -4.40
N LEU A 92 19.70 0.40 -5.62
CA LEU A 92 21.00 -0.19 -5.92
C LEU A 92 22.11 0.87 -6.03
N LEU A 93 21.81 2.09 -6.51
CA LEU A 93 22.76 3.20 -6.59
C LEU A 93 23.41 3.57 -5.25
N PRO A 94 22.67 3.80 -4.15
CA PRO A 94 23.27 4.14 -2.86
C PRO A 94 24.08 2.97 -2.29
N VAL A 95 23.65 1.72 -2.51
CA VAL A 95 24.40 0.52 -2.11
C VAL A 95 25.71 0.40 -2.90
N ALA A 96 25.65 0.57 -4.22
CA ALA A 96 26.83 0.54 -5.08
C ALA A 96 27.80 1.69 -4.78
N LYS A 97 27.28 2.90 -4.52
CA LYS A 97 28.09 4.05 -4.10
C LYS A 97 28.77 3.77 -2.76
N ARG A 98 28.04 3.21 -1.79
CA ARG A 98 28.63 2.77 -0.51
C ARG A 98 29.72 1.72 -0.73
N LEU A 99 29.47 0.69 -1.53
CA LEU A 99 30.48 -0.34 -1.83
C LEU A 99 31.72 0.24 -2.53
N ALA A 100 31.55 1.20 -3.44
CA ALA A 100 32.66 1.89 -4.10
C ALA A 100 33.46 2.77 -3.13
N ASP A 101 32.78 3.54 -2.27
CA ASP A 101 33.40 4.36 -1.22
C ASP A 101 34.16 3.48 -0.20
N CYS A 102 33.73 2.23 0.00
CA CYS A 102 34.33 1.26 0.92
C CYS A 102 35.32 0.29 0.25
N SER A 103 35.65 0.48 -1.03
CA SER A 103 36.56 -0.39 -1.79
C SER A 103 38.04 -0.30 -1.37
N GLY A 104 38.34 0.41 -0.27
CA GLY A 104 39.69 0.51 0.31
C GLY A 104 39.80 0.34 1.82
N GLN A 105 38.72 0.42 2.60
CA GLN A 105 38.70 0.26 4.07
C GLN A 105 37.32 -0.18 4.56
N THR A 106 37.25 -0.81 5.75
CA THR A 106 35.98 -1.17 6.42
C THR A 106 35.16 0.09 6.75
N CYS A 107 34.02 0.26 6.09
CA CYS A 107 33.05 1.28 6.49
C CYS A 107 32.08 0.70 7.52
N GLY A 108 32.21 1.13 8.76
CA GLY A 108 31.34 0.73 9.86
C GLY A 108 32.15 0.61 11.13
N LEU A 109 32.03 1.60 12.00
CA LEU A 109 32.25 1.47 13.43
C LEU A 109 30.86 1.29 14.05
#